data_AF-Q38C54-F1
#
_entry.id   AF-Q38C54-F1
#
_cell.length_a   1.000
_cell.length_b   1.000
_cell.length_c   1.000
_cell.angle_alpha   90.00
_cell.angle_beta   90.00
_cell.angle_gamma   90.00
#
_symmetry.space_group_name_H-M   'P 1'
#
loop_
_entity.id
_entity.type
_entity.pdbx_description
1 polymer ?
#
loop_
_entity_poly.entity_id
_entity_poly.type
_entity_poly.pdbx_seq_one_letter_code
_entity_poly.pdbx_strand_id
1 'polypeptide(L)'
;MTTPGTSGTAKHDVKVFRSSIDTSSVSKTIFSQPTLYMGIVNLILMYATQRFPEEFMTPKYMTMSYNGVRARAMLTIPFCCIGSAYFAVASIITKSSSPLAGHLLGYGVSLGVGLTMMTFRRVSWYYPLLGLMYLSFGGFHHYRRMMVYGDNAPIYNWGDLTEIWSARRQRKLEGRKKHEAKEVAATEGRN
;
A
#
# COMPACT_ATOMS: atom_id res chain seq x y z
N MET A 1 42.08 30.37 26.86
CA MET A 1 40.99 30.79 25.95
C MET A 1 39.93 29.69 25.96
N THR A 2 38.85 29.90 26.70
CA THR A 2 37.70 28.99 26.76
C THR A 2 36.55 29.62 26.00
N THR A 3 36.13 29.02 24.90
CA THR A 3 34.92 29.39 24.16
C THR A 3 33.86 28.32 24.40
N PRO A 4 32.66 28.69 24.88
CA PRO A 4 31.59 27.75 25.20
C PRO A 4 30.63 27.54 24.02
N GLY A 5 29.93 26.41 24.05
CA GLY A 5 28.58 26.30 23.50
C GLY A 5 28.49 25.75 22.08
N THR A 6 27.97 24.53 21.96
CA THR A 6 26.55 24.39 21.61
C THR A 6 26.12 22.96 21.88
N SER A 7 25.16 22.87 22.81
CA SER A 7 24.23 21.77 23.03
C SER A 7 23.95 20.96 21.77
N GLY A 8 24.67 19.85 21.61
CA GLY A 8 24.13 18.73 20.86
C GLY A 8 22.85 18.35 21.59
N THR A 9 21.70 18.58 20.95
CA THR A 9 20.43 17.99 21.34
C THR A 9 20.65 16.48 21.37
N ALA A 10 21.03 15.98 22.55
CA ALA A 10 21.06 14.57 22.84
C ALA A 10 19.64 14.11 22.58
N LYS A 11 19.46 13.47 21.42
CA LYS A 11 18.24 12.77 21.08
C LYS A 11 17.99 11.84 22.26
N HIS A 12 17.03 12.21 23.09
CA HIS A 12 16.46 11.31 24.07
C HIS A 12 15.91 10.16 23.22
N ASP A 13 16.67 9.07 23.12
CA ASP A 13 16.14 7.76 22.75
C ASP A 13 15.13 7.44 23.83
N VAL A 14 13.89 7.90 23.62
CA VAL A 14 12.76 7.42 24.37
C VAL A 14 12.64 5.96 23.96
N LYS A 15 13.24 5.07 24.76
CA LYS A 15 12.96 3.64 24.77
C LYS A 15 11.51 3.47 25.20
N VAL A 16 10.57 3.87 24.36
CA VAL A 16 9.17 3.46 24.46
C VAL A 16 9.22 1.96 24.28
N PHE A 17 8.98 1.27 25.39
CA PHE A 17 8.77 -0.17 25.51
C PHE A 17 8.59 -0.82 24.15
N ARG A 18 9.66 -1.45 23.61
CA ARG A 18 9.48 -2.53 22.66
C ARG A 18 8.64 -3.54 23.43
N SER A 19 7.33 -3.48 23.28
CA SER A 19 6.49 -4.59 23.66
C SER A 19 7.12 -5.75 22.93
N SER A 20 7.71 -6.67 23.69
CA SER A 20 8.16 -7.96 23.23
C SER A 20 6.93 -8.74 22.79
N ILE A 21 6.28 -8.28 21.73
CA ILE A 21 5.58 -9.17 20.83
C ILE A 21 6.73 -9.97 20.25
N ASP A 22 6.93 -11.10 20.87
CA ASP A 22 7.86 -12.13 20.51
C ASP A 22 7.79 -12.35 19.00
N THR A 23 8.71 -11.73 18.26
CA THR A 23 8.83 -11.91 16.82
C THR A 23 9.41 -13.29 16.48
N SER A 24 9.82 -14.06 17.49
CA SER A 24 10.61 -15.27 17.31
C SER A 24 9.80 -16.56 17.17
N SER A 25 8.51 -16.61 17.56
CA SER A 25 7.81 -17.89 17.73
C SER A 25 6.63 -18.16 16.78
N VAL A 26 6.29 -17.26 15.86
CA VAL A 26 5.40 -17.63 14.74
C VAL A 26 6.22 -17.67 13.47
N SER A 27 6.75 -18.85 13.16
CA SER A 27 7.05 -19.21 11.77
C SER A 27 5.72 -19.09 11.01
N LYS A 28 5.42 -17.89 10.49
CA LYS A 28 4.20 -17.63 9.75
C LYS A 28 4.29 -18.35 8.42
N THR A 29 4.00 -19.63 8.43
CA THR A 29 3.76 -20.40 7.21
C THR A 29 2.77 -19.61 6.36
N ILE A 30 2.93 -19.67 5.04
CA ILE A 30 2.04 -18.93 4.14
C ILE A 30 0.55 -19.26 4.40
N PHE A 31 0.28 -20.48 4.87
CA PHE A 31 -1.04 -20.98 5.28
C PHE A 31 -1.66 -20.24 6.47
N SER A 32 -0.86 -19.61 7.33
CA SER A 32 -1.37 -18.80 8.44
C SER A 32 -1.75 -17.36 8.05
N GLN A 33 -1.47 -16.94 6.80
CA GLN A 33 -1.69 -15.56 6.37
C GLN A 33 -3.13 -15.33 5.93
N PRO A 34 -3.88 -14.40 6.55
CA PRO A 34 -5.23 -14.02 6.09
C PRO A 34 -5.25 -13.58 4.62
N THR A 35 -4.16 -12.96 4.15
CA THR A 35 -3.95 -12.58 2.75
C THR A 35 -3.99 -13.78 1.79
N LEU A 36 -3.47 -14.94 2.18
CA LEU A 36 -3.55 -16.16 1.38
C LEU A 36 -5.02 -16.57 1.20
N TYR A 37 -5.78 -16.57 2.30
CA TYR A 37 -7.20 -16.92 2.27
C TYR A 37 -8.02 -15.97 1.40
N MET A 38 -7.70 -14.68 1.36
CA MET A 38 -8.32 -13.75 0.40
C MET A 38 -8.04 -14.15 -1.05
N GLY A 39 -6.83 -14.62 -1.37
CA GLY A 39 -6.50 -15.18 -2.68
C GLY A 39 -7.29 -16.45 -3.00
N ILE A 40 -7.45 -17.36 -2.02
CA ILE A 40 -8.25 -18.59 -2.17
C ILE A 40 -9.73 -18.26 -2.37
N VAL A 41 -10.30 -17.39 -1.54
CA VAL A 41 -11.70 -16.93 -1.68
C VAL A 41 -11.92 -16.33 -3.05
N ASN A 42 -10.98 -15.51 -3.54
CA ASN A 42 -11.05 -14.95 -4.88
C ASN A 42 -11.03 -16.03 -5.99
N LEU A 43 -10.26 -17.11 -5.84
CA LEU A 43 -10.32 -18.25 -6.78
C LEU A 43 -11.66 -18.99 -6.71
N ILE A 44 -12.24 -19.15 -5.52
CA ILE A 44 -13.56 -19.76 -5.34
C ILE A 44 -14.62 -18.87 -6.01
N LEU A 45 -14.54 -17.55 -5.85
CA LEU A 45 -15.45 -16.60 -6.51
C LEU A 45 -15.31 -16.61 -8.03
N MET A 46 -14.07 -16.72 -8.53
CA MET A 46 -13.84 -16.94 -9.95
C MET A 46 -14.52 -18.23 -10.41
N TYR A 47 -14.34 -19.34 -9.70
CA TYR A 47 -14.98 -20.59 -10.06
C TYR A 47 -16.52 -20.49 -10.00
N ALA A 48 -17.09 -19.84 -8.99
CA ALA A 48 -18.54 -19.65 -8.86
C ALA A 48 -19.11 -18.77 -9.98
N THR A 49 -18.46 -17.65 -10.30
CA THR A 49 -18.86 -16.75 -11.41
C THR A 49 -18.73 -17.40 -12.77
N GLN A 50 -17.82 -18.37 -12.91
CA GLN A 50 -17.79 -19.27 -14.05
C GLN A 50 -18.94 -20.30 -13.94
N ARG A 51 -19.12 -21.02 -12.84
CA ARG A 51 -20.09 -22.14 -12.80
C ARG A 51 -21.54 -21.68 -12.94
N PHE A 52 -21.90 -20.56 -12.32
CA PHE A 52 -23.26 -20.02 -12.19
C PHE A 52 -23.30 -18.54 -12.63
N PRO A 53 -22.99 -18.21 -13.89
CA PRO A 53 -22.88 -16.82 -14.30
C PRO A 53 -24.17 -16.04 -14.08
N GLU A 54 -25.34 -16.68 -14.23
CA GLU A 54 -26.68 -16.12 -14.04
C GLU A 54 -26.90 -15.42 -12.70
N GLU A 55 -26.16 -15.83 -11.67
CA GLU A 55 -26.26 -15.18 -10.35
C GLU A 55 -25.39 -13.92 -10.24
N PHE A 56 -24.32 -13.82 -11.02
CA PHE A 56 -23.29 -12.79 -10.86
C PHE A 56 -23.29 -11.71 -11.95
N MET A 57 -23.80 -12.02 -13.15
CA MET A 57 -23.84 -11.09 -14.28
C MET A 57 -25.26 -10.84 -14.76
N THR A 58 -25.53 -9.61 -15.19
CA THR A 58 -26.81 -9.31 -15.83
C THR A 58 -26.97 -10.09 -17.13
N PRO A 59 -28.20 -10.47 -17.52
CA PRO A 59 -28.47 -11.21 -18.77
C PRO A 59 -27.83 -10.59 -20.02
N LYS A 60 -27.68 -9.25 -20.05
CA LYS A 60 -27.01 -8.52 -21.13
C LYS A 60 -25.59 -8.98 -21.41
N TYR A 61 -24.83 -9.38 -20.39
CA TYR A 61 -23.43 -9.81 -20.54
C TYR A 61 -23.29 -11.30 -20.85
N MET A 62 -24.37 -12.09 -20.78
CA MET A 62 -24.31 -13.54 -21.03
C MET A 62 -24.08 -13.89 -22.48
N THR A 63 -24.73 -13.16 -23.37
CA THR A 63 -24.65 -13.35 -24.82
C THR A 63 -23.56 -12.49 -25.44
N MET A 64 -22.96 -11.58 -24.68
CA MET A 64 -21.91 -10.69 -25.17
C MET A 64 -20.61 -11.48 -25.41
N SER A 65 -20.08 -11.33 -26.61
CA SER A 65 -18.78 -11.86 -27.01
C SER A 65 -17.96 -10.73 -27.61
N TYR A 66 -16.68 -10.68 -27.29
CA TYR A 66 -15.72 -9.73 -27.85
C TYR A 66 -14.60 -10.51 -28.53
N ASN A 67 -14.42 -10.32 -29.83
CA ASN A 67 -13.44 -11.07 -30.64
C ASN A 67 -13.54 -12.60 -30.46
N GLY A 68 -14.77 -13.13 -30.36
CA GLY A 68 -15.03 -14.56 -30.15
C GLY A 68 -14.90 -15.04 -28.70
N VAL A 69 -14.39 -14.21 -27.79
CA VAL A 69 -14.28 -14.53 -26.37
C VAL A 69 -15.54 -14.09 -25.64
N ARG A 70 -16.24 -15.04 -25.01
CA ARG A 70 -17.43 -14.76 -24.19
C ARG A 70 -17.05 -13.83 -23.03
N ALA A 71 -17.89 -12.85 -22.72
CA ALA A 71 -17.63 -11.88 -21.64
C ALA A 71 -17.31 -12.56 -20.30
N ARG A 72 -17.96 -13.70 -20.01
CA ARG A 72 -17.66 -14.54 -18.84
C ARG A 72 -16.20 -14.97 -18.78
N ALA A 73 -15.59 -15.37 -19.89
CA ALA A 73 -14.18 -15.76 -19.93
C ALA A 73 -13.26 -14.55 -19.71
N MET A 74 -13.64 -13.36 -20.16
CA MET A 74 -12.87 -12.13 -19.92
C MET A 74 -12.79 -11.75 -18.43
N LEU A 75 -13.80 -12.11 -17.64
CA LEU A 75 -13.77 -11.88 -16.19
C LEU A 75 -12.75 -12.73 -15.45
N THR A 76 -12.22 -13.80 -16.05
CA THR A 76 -11.15 -14.58 -15.41
C THR A 76 -9.88 -13.74 -15.21
N ILE A 77 -9.59 -12.82 -16.14
CA ILE A 77 -8.40 -11.97 -16.13
C ILE A 77 -8.31 -11.14 -14.83
N PRO A 78 -9.30 -10.30 -14.46
CA PRO A 78 -9.23 -9.54 -13.22
C PRO A 78 -9.19 -10.43 -11.98
N PHE A 79 -9.93 -11.55 -11.95
CA PHE A 79 -9.84 -12.50 -10.84
C PHE A 79 -8.42 -13.07 -10.69
N CYS A 80 -7.78 -13.48 -11.78
CA CYS A 80 -6.39 -13.95 -11.76
C CYS A 80 -5.44 -12.85 -11.26
N CYS A 81 -5.55 -11.62 -11.78
CA CYS A 81 -4.71 -10.51 -11.35
C CYS A 81 -4.84 -10.23 -9.85
N ILE A 82 -6.08 -10.20 -9.33
CA ILE A 82 -6.35 -10.00 -7.90
C ILE A 82 -5.78 -11.14 -7.07
N GLY A 83 -6.03 -12.39 -7.48
CA GLY A 83 -5.52 -13.58 -6.79
C GLY A 83 -3.98 -13.59 -6.72
N SER A 84 -3.32 -13.37 -7.86
CA SER A 84 -1.86 -13.25 -7.94
C SER A 84 -1.31 -12.12 -7.08
N ALA A 85 -1.98 -10.96 -7.04
CA ALA A 85 -1.57 -9.86 -6.18
C ALA A 85 -1.64 -10.24 -4.68
N TYR A 86 -2.73 -10.86 -4.23
CA TYR A 86 -2.86 -11.33 -2.84
C TYR A 86 -1.84 -12.43 -2.50
N PHE A 87 -1.58 -13.36 -3.42
CA PHE A 87 -0.53 -14.37 -3.22
C PHE A 87 0.87 -13.76 -3.15
N ALA A 88 1.17 -12.76 -3.99
CA ALA A 88 2.43 -12.04 -3.94
C ALA A 88 2.59 -11.30 -2.60
N VAL A 89 1.54 -10.60 -2.14
CA VAL A 89 1.53 -9.92 -0.84
C VAL A 89 1.76 -10.92 0.31
N ALA A 90 1.06 -12.07 0.31
CA ALA A 90 1.23 -13.11 1.33
C ALA A 90 2.68 -13.63 1.34
N SER A 91 3.27 -13.83 0.16
CA SER A 91 4.67 -14.26 0.00
C SER A 91 5.65 -13.22 0.57
N ILE A 92 5.45 -11.94 0.28
CA ILE A 92 6.29 -10.84 0.80
C ILE A 92 6.19 -10.76 2.33
N ILE A 93 4.98 -10.88 2.90
CA ILE A 93 4.79 -10.82 4.36
C ILE A 93 5.52 -12.00 5.05
N THR A 94 5.48 -13.20 4.47
CA THR A 94 6.13 -14.38 5.05
C THR A 94 7.65 -14.38 4.87
N LYS A 95 8.18 -13.84 3.76
CA LYS A 95 9.63 -13.85 3.47
C LYS A 95 10.39 -12.63 3.99
N SER A 96 9.72 -11.50 4.21
CA SER A 96 10.37 -10.24 4.62
C SER A 96 10.69 -10.21 6.11
N SER A 97 11.88 -9.74 6.46
CA SER A 97 12.27 -9.41 7.83
C SER A 97 11.47 -8.22 8.39
N SER A 98 10.95 -7.36 7.52
CA SER A 98 10.03 -6.28 7.84
C SER A 98 8.69 -6.50 7.11
N PRO A 99 7.68 -7.07 7.78
CA PRO A 99 6.38 -7.34 7.15
C PRO A 99 5.60 -6.06 6.81
N LEU A 100 6.07 -4.89 7.23
CA LEU A 100 5.48 -3.58 6.96
C LEU A 100 5.26 -3.35 5.46
N ALA A 101 6.28 -3.60 4.62
CA ALA A 101 6.16 -3.39 3.18
C ALA A 101 5.08 -4.30 2.56
N GLY A 102 5.00 -5.55 3.02
CA GLY A 102 3.94 -6.46 2.63
C GLY A 102 2.55 -5.97 3.05
N HIS A 103 2.41 -5.43 4.26
CA HIS A 103 1.12 -4.86 4.69
C HIS A 103 0.76 -3.57 3.95
N LEU A 104 1.73 -2.72 3.60
CA LEU A 104 1.51 -1.52 2.78
C LEU A 104 1.03 -1.88 1.38
N LEU A 105 1.69 -2.84 0.73
CA LEU A 105 1.24 -3.36 -0.55
C LEU A 105 -0.14 -4.00 -0.45
N GLY A 106 -0.39 -4.81 0.57
CA GLY A 106 -1.70 -5.42 0.80
C GLY A 106 -2.82 -4.41 1.04
N TYR A 107 -2.52 -3.31 1.75
CA TYR A 107 -3.43 -2.20 1.92
C TYR A 107 -3.73 -1.51 0.59
N GLY A 108 -2.68 -1.18 -0.19
CA GLY A 108 -2.80 -0.57 -1.51
C GLY A 108 -3.60 -1.43 -2.50
N VAL A 109 -3.33 -2.73 -2.55
CA VAL A 109 -4.10 -3.69 -3.37
C VAL A 109 -5.56 -3.71 -2.93
N SER A 110 -5.82 -3.80 -1.62
CA SER A 110 -7.19 -3.86 -1.09
C SER A 110 -7.98 -2.58 -1.36
N LEU A 111 -7.34 -1.40 -1.24
CA LEU A 111 -7.93 -0.13 -1.62
C LEU A 111 -8.19 -0.04 -3.13
N GLY A 112 -7.19 -0.36 -3.94
CA GLY A 112 -7.29 -0.27 -5.39
C GLY A 112 -8.38 -1.19 -5.94
N VAL A 113 -8.39 -2.46 -5.52
CA VAL A 113 -9.42 -3.43 -5.89
C VAL A 113 -10.78 -2.99 -5.35
N GLY A 114 -10.83 -2.59 -4.07
CA GLY A 114 -12.07 -2.15 -3.42
C GLY A 114 -12.75 -1.00 -4.15
N LEU A 115 -12.00 0.07 -4.44
CA LEU A 115 -12.50 1.23 -5.17
C LEU A 115 -12.86 0.91 -6.63
N THR A 116 -12.06 0.08 -7.30
CA THR A 116 -12.34 -0.36 -8.67
C THR A 116 -13.64 -1.18 -8.73
N MET A 117 -13.89 -2.05 -7.75
CA MET A 117 -15.14 -2.81 -7.69
C MET A 117 -16.36 -1.91 -7.41
N MET A 118 -16.16 -0.80 -6.68
CA MET A 118 -17.21 0.21 -6.48
C MET A 118 -17.61 0.92 -7.77
N THR A 119 -16.66 1.22 -8.65
CA THR A 119 -16.97 1.86 -9.94
C THR A 119 -17.74 0.92 -10.87
N PHE A 120 -17.58 -0.39 -10.72
CA PHE A 120 -18.33 -1.42 -11.46
C PHE A 120 -19.76 -1.69 -10.94
N ARG A 121 -20.30 -0.85 -10.06
CA ARG A 121 -21.71 -0.92 -9.59
C ARG A 121 -22.74 -1.07 -10.71
N ARG A 122 -22.50 -0.44 -11.87
CA ARG A 122 -23.42 -0.50 -13.02
C ARG A 122 -23.41 -1.86 -13.74
N VAL A 123 -22.39 -2.68 -13.54
CA VAL A 123 -22.21 -3.98 -14.19
C VAL A 123 -22.92 -5.08 -13.42
N SER A 124 -22.80 -5.07 -12.09
CA SER A 124 -23.51 -5.98 -11.19
C SER A 124 -23.61 -5.38 -9.79
N TRP A 125 -24.73 -5.65 -9.10
CA TRP A 125 -24.94 -5.27 -7.70
C TRP A 125 -23.95 -5.97 -6.75
N TYR A 126 -23.39 -7.10 -7.19
CA TYR A 126 -22.45 -7.91 -6.44
C TYR A 126 -21.06 -7.25 -6.29
N TYR A 127 -20.60 -6.47 -7.28
CA TYR A 127 -19.26 -5.86 -7.23
C TYR A 127 -19.06 -4.86 -6.09
N PRO A 128 -20.02 -3.96 -5.78
CA PRO A 128 -19.93 -3.12 -4.59
C PRO A 128 -19.78 -3.91 -3.28
N LEU A 129 -20.50 -5.03 -3.12
CA LEU A 129 -20.39 -5.86 -1.93
C LEU A 129 -18.98 -6.44 -1.80
N LEU A 130 -18.42 -6.96 -2.90
CA LEU A 130 -17.01 -7.39 -2.94
C LEU A 130 -16.06 -6.24 -2.64
N GLY A 131 -16.32 -5.05 -3.18
CA GLY A 131 -15.54 -3.85 -2.89
C GLY A 131 -15.50 -3.54 -1.40
N LEU A 132 -16.63 -3.61 -0.70
CA LEU A 132 -16.68 -3.43 0.76
C LEU A 132 -15.87 -4.49 1.49
N MET A 133 -15.95 -5.76 1.07
CA MET A 133 -15.17 -6.84 1.68
C MET A 133 -13.66 -6.58 1.55
N TYR A 134 -13.19 -6.19 0.36
CA TYR A 134 -11.78 -5.87 0.14
C TYR A 134 -11.35 -4.62 0.92
N LEU A 135 -12.14 -3.56 0.93
CA LEU A 135 -11.86 -2.34 1.72
C LEU A 135 -11.80 -2.65 3.22
N SER A 136 -12.75 -3.44 3.72
CA SER A 136 -12.81 -3.85 5.13
C SER A 136 -11.59 -4.71 5.48
N PHE A 137 -11.21 -5.67 4.62
CA PHE A 137 -10.01 -6.46 4.82
C PHE A 137 -8.75 -5.58 4.84
N GLY A 138 -8.61 -4.66 3.87
CA GLY A 138 -7.53 -3.68 3.84
C GLY A 138 -7.44 -2.85 5.12
N GLY A 139 -8.55 -2.27 5.56
CA GLY A 139 -8.62 -1.42 6.76
C GLY A 139 -8.41 -2.19 8.07
N PHE A 140 -9.10 -3.29 8.27
CA PHE A 140 -9.03 -4.02 9.55
C PHE A 140 -7.80 -4.91 9.67
N HIS A 141 -7.31 -5.50 8.57
CA HIS A 141 -6.15 -6.38 8.60
C HIS A 141 -4.86 -5.64 8.29
N HIS A 142 -4.73 -5.09 7.07
CA HIS A 142 -3.47 -4.51 6.64
C HIS A 142 -3.17 -3.20 7.34
N TYR A 143 -4.13 -2.28 7.45
CA TYR A 143 -3.92 -1.00 8.13
C TYR A 143 -3.68 -1.18 9.63
N ARG A 144 -4.43 -2.04 10.31
CA ARG A 144 -4.12 -2.39 11.73
C ARG A 144 -2.71 -2.97 11.89
N ARG A 145 -2.29 -3.88 11.00
CA ARG A 145 -0.93 -4.45 11.06
C ARG A 145 0.14 -3.42 10.73
N MET A 146 -0.12 -2.50 9.79
CA MET A 146 0.77 -1.38 9.53
C MET A 146 0.91 -0.47 10.75
N MET A 147 -0.17 -0.20 11.51
CA MET A 147 -0.08 0.55 12.77
C MET A 147 0.74 -0.22 13.81
N VAL A 148 0.51 -1.53 13.98
CA VAL A 148 1.25 -2.34 14.98
C VAL A 148 2.73 -2.52 14.63
N TYR A 149 3.06 -2.79 13.37
CA TYR A 149 4.45 -2.74 12.91
C TYR A 149 4.97 -1.30 12.82
N GLY A 150 4.07 -0.34 13.00
CA GLY A 150 4.26 1.07 12.75
C GLY A 150 4.30 1.98 13.95
N ASP A 151 4.27 1.45 15.16
CA ASP A 151 4.77 2.18 16.33
C ASP A 151 6.27 2.52 16.20
N ASN A 152 6.96 2.04 15.14
CA ASN A 152 8.19 2.59 14.58
C ASN A 152 8.14 2.88 13.05
N ALA A 153 6.97 2.82 12.40
CA ALA A 153 6.86 2.91 10.94
C ALA A 153 6.48 4.31 10.46
N PRO A 154 7.13 4.77 9.38
CA PRO A 154 6.96 6.09 8.80
C PRO A 154 5.63 6.24 8.02
N ILE A 155 4.48 5.89 8.60
CA ILE A 155 3.18 6.37 8.12
C ILE A 155 2.76 7.61 8.92
N TYR A 156 3.23 7.75 10.17
CA TYR A 156 3.30 9.06 10.83
C TYR A 156 4.31 10.01 10.17
N ASN A 157 5.22 9.50 9.34
CA ASN A 157 6.07 10.28 8.45
C ASN A 157 5.34 10.87 7.24
N TRP A 158 4.01 10.96 7.21
CA TRP A 158 3.44 12.02 6.37
C TRP A 158 3.98 13.39 6.81
N GLY A 159 4.24 13.57 8.12
CA GLY A 159 5.04 14.67 8.65
C GLY A 159 6.45 14.73 8.04
N ASP A 160 7.13 13.60 7.93
CA ASP A 160 8.51 13.49 7.42
C ASP A 160 8.58 13.52 5.88
N LEU A 161 7.52 13.19 5.13
CA LEU A 161 7.42 13.47 3.70
C LEU A 161 7.25 14.97 3.50
N THR A 162 6.44 15.65 4.32
CA THR A 162 6.47 17.13 4.36
C THR A 162 7.82 17.64 4.81
N GLU A 163 8.55 16.98 5.71
CA GLU A 163 9.89 17.37 6.15
C GLU A 163 10.94 17.13 5.05
N ILE A 164 10.89 16.02 4.33
CA ILE A 164 11.73 15.72 3.17
C ILE A 164 11.39 16.70 2.04
N TRP A 165 10.12 17.05 1.85
CA TRP A 165 9.69 17.99 0.82
C TRP A 165 10.07 19.42 1.19
N SER A 166 9.91 19.82 2.46
CA SER A 166 10.34 21.11 2.98
C SER A 166 11.86 21.21 2.95
N ALA A 167 12.61 20.17 3.33
CA ALA A 167 14.07 20.10 3.23
C ALA A 167 14.54 20.16 1.78
N ARG A 168 13.86 19.49 0.84
CA ARG A 168 14.14 19.64 -0.60
C ARG A 168 13.87 21.06 -1.08
N ARG A 169 12.77 21.68 -0.64
CA ARG A 169 12.43 23.07 -0.97
C ARG A 169 13.44 24.04 -0.38
N GLN A 170 13.89 23.81 0.86
CA GLN A 170 14.88 24.61 1.56
C GLN A 170 16.25 24.49 0.89
N ARG A 171 16.68 23.28 0.50
CA ARG A 171 17.89 23.08 -0.32
C ARG A 171 17.82 23.79 -1.67
N LYS A 172 16.65 23.81 -2.32
CA LYS A 172 16.45 24.59 -3.56
C LYS A 172 16.56 26.10 -3.31
N LEU A 173 15.99 26.59 -2.22
CA LEU A 173 16.07 28.01 -1.83
C LEU A 173 17.50 28.41 -1.44
N GLU A 174 18.20 27.58 -0.67
CA GLU A 174 19.61 27.76 -0.34
C GLU A 174 20.50 27.70 -1.59
N GLY A 175 20.20 26.79 -2.52
CA GLY A 175 20.87 26.73 -3.82
C GLY A 175 20.69 28.01 -4.63
N ARG A 176 19.47 28.58 -4.64
CA ARG A 176 19.19 29.87 -5.29
C ARG A 176 19.91 31.03 -4.60
N LYS A 177 19.83 31.14 -3.27
CA LYS A 177 20.55 32.18 -2.51
C LYS A 177 22.06 32.11 -2.72
N LYS A 178 22.64 30.90 -2.80
CA LYS A 178 24.06 30.72 -3.12
C LYS A 178 24.40 31.10 -4.56
N HIS A 179 23.48 30.89 -5.51
CA HIS A 179 23.66 31.33 -6.89
C HIS A 179 23.60 32.86 -6.98
N GLU A 180 22.58 33.47 -6.40
CA GLU A 180 22.40 34.93 -6.33
C GLU A 180 23.58 35.61 -5.63
N ALA A 181 24.05 35.07 -4.49
CA ALA A 181 25.22 35.61 -3.79
C ALA A 181 26.52 35.49 -4.61
N LYS A 182 26.67 34.42 -5.42
CA LYS A 182 27.81 34.28 -6.34
C LYS A 182 27.72 35.23 -7.54
N GLU A 183 26.52 35.47 -8.07
CA GLU A 183 26.30 36.43 -9.15
C GLU A 183 26.56 37.88 -8.70
N VAL A 184 26.12 38.24 -7.49
CA VAL A 184 26.41 39.55 -6.87
C VAL A 184 27.91 39.71 -6.61
N ALA A 185 28.58 38.72 -6.00
CA ALA A 185 30.02 38.78 -5.77
C ALA A 185 30.84 38.86 -7.08
N ALA A 186 30.38 38.19 -8.15
CA ALA A 186 31.01 38.26 -9.46
C ALA A 186 30.79 39.60 -10.18
N THR A 187 29.71 40.33 -9.87
CA THR A 187 29.45 41.67 -10.40
C THR A 187 30.19 42.76 -9.62
N GLU A 188 30.30 42.64 -8.30
CA GLU A 188 31.09 43.56 -7.47
C GLU A 188 32.60 43.46 -7.75
N GLY A 189 33.15 42.25 -7.93
CA GLY A 189 34.57 42.07 -8.25
C GLY A 189 35.00 42.52 -9.66
N ARG A 190 34.06 43.05 -10.47
CA ARG A 190 34.33 43.59 -11.80
C ARG A 190 34.34 45.13 -11.84
N ASN A 191 33.88 45.78 -10.76
CA ASN A 191 34.01 47.22 -10.57
C ASN A 191 35.24 47.54 -9.71
#